data_AF-A0A942DNW7-F1
#
_entry.id   AF-A0A942DNW7-F1
#
_cell.length_a   1.000
_cell.length_b   1.000
_cell.length_c   1.000
_cell.angle_alpha   90.00
_cell.angle_beta   90.00
_cell.angle_gamma   90.00
#
_symmetry.space_group_name_H-M   'P 1'
#
loop_
_entity.id
_entity.type
_entity.pdbx_description
1 polymer ?
#
loop_
_entity_poly.entity_id
_entity_poly.type
_entity_poly.pdbx_seq_one_letter_code
_entity_poly.pdbx_strand_id
1 'polypeptide(L)'
;MQKLLFMSFMLGLSLRSFGADILPKDSSQDFKCKAEVQKELEKVFSGVSPDWERTVDPSFDTQAFRTPTAKTGEWYELQISEKETPKLFFYSSAKNSTSSWSKTCKLATTKKPGLEFFKLTGNDKSEIYGDADLAKLMADKKTAMIYMWSPRMVYSVTEFTRMRALAEKRKMEFVPVLDPMVDIKEARAAMKKAGIDFQIKTANSQREPSSIALYKRMNSVELYMRNGTLHFPTVFVTANGKMHSRRIIGVMTNDGMNASLDEMMGELK
;
A
#
# COMPACT_ATOMS: atom_id res chain seq x y z
N MET A 1 64.55 41.20 -0.74
CA MET A 1 63.80 40.29 0.13
C MET A 1 62.57 39.79 -0.63
N GLN A 2 62.31 38.49 -0.50
CA GLN A 2 61.52 37.61 -1.38
C GLN A 2 60.08 38.05 -1.68
N LYS A 3 59.69 37.95 -2.95
CA LYS A 3 58.30 37.86 -3.42
C LYS A 3 57.86 36.40 -3.37
N LEU A 4 56.99 36.04 -2.43
CA LEU A 4 56.34 34.73 -2.41
C LEU A 4 55.21 34.69 -3.45
N LEU A 5 55.36 33.81 -4.45
CA LEU A 5 54.28 33.42 -5.36
C LEU A 5 53.41 32.38 -4.64
N PHE A 6 52.18 32.74 -4.28
CA PHE A 6 51.18 31.79 -3.80
C PHE A 6 50.55 31.08 -5.00
N MET A 7 50.96 29.84 -5.23
CA MET A 7 50.44 28.97 -6.28
C MET A 7 49.22 28.23 -5.72
N SER A 8 48.01 28.77 -5.93
CA SER A 8 46.75 28.11 -5.56
C SER A 8 46.51 26.89 -6.45
N PHE A 9 46.78 25.71 -5.89
CA PHE A 9 46.44 24.42 -6.49
C PHE A 9 44.93 24.16 -6.27
N MET A 10 44.09 24.52 -7.24
CA MET A 10 42.68 24.11 -7.29
C MET A 10 42.62 22.61 -7.61
N LEU A 11 42.64 21.76 -6.57
CA LEU A 11 42.25 20.36 -6.69
C LEU A 11 40.75 20.31 -7.00
N GLY A 12 40.41 20.20 -8.28
CA GLY A 12 39.08 19.89 -8.75
C GLY A 12 38.69 18.47 -8.34
N LEU A 13 38.22 18.30 -7.11
CA LEU A 13 37.47 17.12 -6.70
C LEU A 13 36.19 17.07 -7.54
N SER A 14 36.24 16.35 -8.65
CA SER A 14 35.02 15.86 -9.30
C SER A 14 34.31 14.96 -8.30
N LEU A 15 33.33 15.52 -7.59
CA LEU A 15 32.31 14.76 -6.90
C LEU A 15 31.60 13.97 -8.00
N ARG A 16 32.05 12.74 -8.25
CA ARG A 16 31.25 11.76 -8.96
C ARG A 16 30.01 11.57 -8.09
N SER A 17 28.91 12.19 -8.48
CA SER A 17 27.61 11.84 -7.94
C SER A 17 27.41 10.37 -8.30
N PHE A 18 27.65 9.49 -7.34
CA PHE A 18 27.17 8.12 -7.45
C PHE A 18 25.65 8.26 -7.51
N GLY A 19 25.09 8.17 -8.72
CA GLY A 19 23.63 8.11 -8.88
C GLY A 19 23.13 7.00 -7.98
N ALA A 20 22.18 7.32 -7.10
CA ALA A 20 21.56 6.29 -6.29
C ALA A 20 21.01 5.22 -7.23
N ASP A 21 21.32 3.96 -6.97
CA ASP A 21 20.69 2.89 -7.73
C ASP A 21 19.18 2.94 -7.42
N ILE A 22 18.40 3.19 -8.46
CA ILE A 22 16.93 3.34 -8.37
C ILE A 22 16.26 2.05 -8.80
N LEU A 23 17.00 1.10 -9.40
CA LEU A 23 16.46 -0.21 -9.72
C LEU A 23 16.31 -1.07 -8.46
N PRO A 24 15.37 -2.04 -8.46
CA PRO A 24 15.29 -3.03 -7.40
C PRO A 24 16.61 -3.79 -7.25
N LYS A 25 17.12 -3.91 -6.02
CA LYS A 25 18.41 -4.58 -5.72
C LYS A 25 18.47 -6.03 -6.21
N ASP A 26 17.32 -6.70 -6.21
CA ASP A 26 17.19 -8.12 -6.58
C ASP A 26 16.75 -8.32 -8.04
N SER A 27 16.69 -7.25 -8.84
CA SER A 27 16.41 -7.38 -10.27
C SER A 27 17.54 -8.13 -10.98
N SER A 28 17.19 -8.97 -11.97
CA SER A 28 18.21 -9.63 -12.80
C SER A 28 19.20 -8.59 -13.32
N GLN A 29 20.50 -8.81 -13.10
CA GLN A 29 21.49 -7.74 -13.27
C GLN A 29 21.63 -7.26 -14.72
N ASP A 30 21.13 -8.03 -15.69
CA ASP A 30 21.19 -7.70 -17.12
C ASP A 30 19.85 -7.98 -17.80
N PHE A 31 19.05 -6.92 -17.99
CA PHE A 31 17.80 -6.98 -18.75
C PHE A 31 17.78 -5.91 -19.85
N LYS A 32 16.98 -6.18 -20.89
CA LYS A 32 16.91 -5.32 -22.06
C LYS A 32 16.43 -3.90 -21.71
N CYS A 33 17.13 -2.89 -22.22
CA CYS A 33 16.83 -1.46 -21.98
C CYS A 33 17.03 -0.98 -20.54
N LYS A 34 17.90 -1.64 -19.76
CA LYS A 34 18.21 -1.27 -18.37
C LYS A 34 18.57 0.20 -18.19
N ALA A 35 19.44 0.75 -19.05
CA ALA A 35 19.88 2.14 -18.95
C ALA A 35 18.72 3.14 -19.18
N GLU A 36 17.84 2.87 -20.14
CA GLU A 36 16.68 3.70 -20.42
C GLU A 36 15.60 3.59 -19.34
N VAL A 37 15.44 2.41 -18.72
CA VAL A 37 14.58 2.23 -17.55
C VAL A 37 15.11 3.03 -16.38
N GLN A 38 16.40 2.88 -16.02
CA GLN A 38 17.04 3.63 -14.94
C GLN A 38 16.82 5.14 -15.12
N LYS A 39 17.04 5.66 -16.33
CA LYS A 39 16.83 7.07 -16.64
C LYS A 39 15.38 7.53 -16.44
N GLU A 40 14.39 6.73 -16.83
CA GLU A 40 12.98 7.09 -16.60
C GLU A 40 12.63 7.01 -15.11
N LEU A 41 13.16 6.04 -14.37
CA LEU A 41 12.92 5.95 -12.93
C LEU A 41 13.60 7.09 -12.16
N GLU A 42 14.80 7.52 -12.54
CA GLU A 42 15.47 8.71 -12.00
C GLU A 42 14.61 9.97 -12.15
N LYS A 43 13.96 10.11 -13.29
CA LYS A 43 13.01 11.19 -13.54
C LYS A 43 11.75 11.06 -12.69
N VAL A 44 11.19 9.85 -12.57
CA VAL A 44 9.97 9.59 -11.79
C VAL A 44 10.19 9.86 -10.30
N PHE A 45 11.29 9.35 -9.74
CA PHE A 45 11.59 9.45 -8.31
C PHE A 45 12.49 10.63 -7.94
N SER A 46 12.84 11.49 -8.91
CA SER A 46 13.67 12.68 -8.69
C SER A 46 14.98 12.37 -7.96
N GLY A 47 15.61 11.24 -8.27
CA GLY A 47 16.85 10.80 -7.63
C GLY A 47 16.70 10.18 -6.23
N VAL A 48 15.49 10.10 -5.67
CA VAL A 48 15.24 9.40 -4.40
C VAL A 48 15.16 7.90 -4.68
N SER A 49 15.95 7.10 -3.98
CA SER A 49 15.91 5.64 -4.13
C SER A 49 14.57 5.13 -3.55
N PRO A 50 13.70 4.52 -4.38
CA PRO A 50 12.44 3.95 -3.91
C PRO A 50 12.68 2.64 -3.14
N ASP A 51 11.79 2.35 -2.21
CA ASP A 51 11.77 1.06 -1.51
C ASP A 51 10.97 0.05 -2.34
N TRP A 52 11.68 -0.74 -3.15
CA TRP A 52 11.06 -1.75 -4.00
C TRP A 52 10.78 -3.03 -3.23
N GLU A 53 9.52 -3.46 -3.26
CA GLU A 53 9.08 -4.75 -2.75
C GLU A 53 8.84 -5.71 -3.93
N ARG A 54 9.42 -6.91 -3.89
CA ARG A 54 9.09 -7.96 -4.86
C ARG A 54 7.67 -8.45 -4.60
N THR A 55 6.89 -8.61 -5.67
CA THR A 55 5.51 -9.13 -5.62
C THR A 55 5.40 -10.46 -6.36
N VAL A 56 4.18 -10.98 -6.48
CA VAL A 56 3.91 -12.21 -7.26
C VAL A 56 4.24 -11.95 -8.73
N ASP A 57 5.13 -12.77 -9.26
CA ASP A 57 5.57 -12.73 -10.65
C ASP A 57 4.39 -13.08 -11.61
N PRO A 58 4.13 -12.28 -12.65
CA PRO A 58 3.03 -12.54 -13.58
C PRO A 58 3.29 -13.73 -14.52
N SER A 59 4.55 -14.13 -14.70
CA SER A 59 4.97 -15.31 -15.44
C SER A 59 6.30 -15.84 -14.89
N PHE A 60 6.68 -17.06 -15.29
CA PHE A 60 7.94 -17.69 -14.84
C PHE A 60 9.21 -16.94 -15.27
N ASP A 61 9.11 -16.11 -16.31
CA ASP A 61 10.22 -15.35 -16.90
C ASP A 61 10.07 -13.84 -16.71
N THR A 62 9.18 -13.40 -15.80
CA THR A 62 8.97 -12.00 -15.48
C THR A 62 8.98 -11.77 -13.98
N GLN A 63 9.93 -10.99 -13.49
CA GLN A 63 9.95 -10.50 -12.12
C GLN A 63 9.12 -9.23 -11.98
N ALA A 64 8.32 -9.13 -10.92
CA ALA A 64 7.55 -7.93 -10.63
C ALA A 64 7.95 -7.28 -9.30
N PHE A 65 8.11 -5.95 -9.32
CA PHE A 65 8.49 -5.14 -8.17
C PHE A 65 7.52 -3.97 -8.03
N ARG A 66 7.13 -3.63 -6.81
CA ARG A 66 6.22 -2.51 -6.52
C ARG A 66 6.86 -1.53 -5.56
N THR A 67 6.51 -0.26 -5.69
CA THR A 67 6.90 0.76 -4.72
C THR A 67 5.83 1.85 -4.63
N PRO A 68 5.48 2.32 -3.42
CA PRO A 68 4.59 3.46 -3.27
C PRO A 68 5.30 4.76 -3.69
N THR A 69 4.54 5.76 -4.08
CA THR A 69 5.05 7.14 -4.18
C THR A 69 4.92 7.85 -2.82
N ALA A 70 5.34 9.12 -2.77
CA ALA A 70 5.09 9.97 -1.61
C ALA A 70 3.60 10.23 -1.35
N LYS A 71 2.73 9.99 -2.34
CA LYS A 71 1.28 10.19 -2.24
C LYS A 71 0.57 8.86 -2.05
N THR A 72 -0.26 8.79 -1.01
CA THR A 72 -1.11 7.64 -0.70
C THR A 72 -1.99 7.25 -1.88
N GLY A 73 -2.01 5.97 -2.24
CA GLY A 73 -2.80 5.45 -3.34
C GLY A 73 -2.17 5.64 -4.72
N GLU A 74 -0.93 6.13 -4.79
CA GLU A 74 -0.16 6.21 -6.04
C GLU A 74 1.04 5.26 -5.96
N TRP A 75 1.13 4.34 -6.92
CA TRP A 75 2.11 3.25 -6.93
C TRP A 75 2.77 3.10 -8.29
N TYR A 76 4.01 2.62 -8.30
CA TYR A 76 4.67 2.09 -9.47
C TYR A 76 4.86 0.58 -9.36
N GLU A 77 4.69 -0.13 -10.48
CA GLU A 77 5.10 -1.52 -10.63
C GLU A 77 6.05 -1.65 -11.81
N LEU A 78 7.23 -2.22 -11.59
CA LEU A 78 8.20 -2.53 -12.62
C LEU A 78 8.16 -4.04 -12.87
N GLN A 79 7.87 -4.41 -14.12
CA GLN A 79 7.95 -5.79 -14.60
C GLN A 79 9.18 -5.94 -15.51
N ILE A 80 10.08 -6.84 -15.13
CA ILE A 80 11.33 -7.14 -15.84
C ILE A 80 11.25 -8.57 -16.35
N SER A 81 11.37 -8.75 -17.65
CA SER A 81 11.36 -10.07 -18.29
C SER A 81 12.74 -10.40 -18.88
N GLU A 82 13.10 -11.69 -18.87
CA GLU A 82 14.28 -12.18 -19.58
C GLU A 82 14.10 -12.16 -21.11
N LYS A 83 12.85 -12.25 -21.59
CA LYS A 83 12.54 -12.38 -23.02
C LYS A 83 11.88 -11.15 -23.61
N GLU A 84 11.08 -10.45 -22.82
CA GLU A 84 10.38 -9.25 -23.25
C GLU A 84 11.11 -7.98 -22.80
N THR A 85 10.71 -6.85 -23.39
CA THR A 85 11.12 -5.55 -22.89
C THR A 85 10.38 -5.20 -21.59
N PRO A 86 11.02 -4.44 -20.69
CA PRO A 86 10.44 -4.08 -19.40
C PRO A 86 9.17 -3.25 -19.57
N LYS A 87 8.31 -3.29 -18.55
CA LYS A 87 7.08 -2.51 -18.46
C LYS A 87 7.05 -1.81 -17.10
N LEU A 88 6.72 -0.53 -17.10
CA LEU A 88 6.51 0.26 -15.89
C LEU A 88 5.05 0.69 -15.85
N PHE A 89 4.36 0.30 -14.80
CA PHE A 89 2.96 0.63 -14.56
C PHE A 89 2.89 1.71 -13.49
N PHE A 90 2.02 2.69 -13.69
CA PHE A 90 1.58 3.64 -12.68
C PHE A 90 0.12 3.35 -12.34
N TYR A 91 -0.17 3.19 -11.06
CA TYR A 91 -1.50 2.90 -10.54
C TYR A 91 -1.98 4.02 -9.62
N SER A 92 -3.21 4.48 -9.84
CA SER A 92 -3.94 5.34 -8.90
C SER A 92 -5.45 5.23 -9.11
N SER A 93 -6.22 5.76 -8.17
CA SER A 93 -7.68 5.86 -8.30
C SER A 93 -8.11 6.86 -9.39
N ALA A 94 -7.28 7.85 -9.73
CA ALA A 94 -7.61 8.87 -10.73
C ALA A 94 -7.19 8.50 -12.16
N LYS A 95 -6.01 7.88 -12.30
CA LYS A 95 -5.42 7.57 -13.61
C LYS A 95 -4.45 6.40 -13.50
N ASN A 96 -4.36 5.64 -14.58
CA ASN A 96 -3.34 4.62 -14.75
C ASN A 96 -2.52 4.91 -15.99
N SER A 97 -1.28 4.43 -16.02
CA SER A 97 -0.51 4.41 -17.26
C SER A 97 0.42 3.21 -17.33
N THR A 98 0.68 2.76 -18.56
CA THR A 98 1.67 1.74 -18.86
C THR A 98 2.73 2.35 -19.76
N SER A 99 3.96 2.34 -19.28
CA SER A 99 5.17 2.70 -20.00
C SER A 99 5.86 1.42 -20.46
N SER A 100 6.05 1.26 -21.76
CA SER A 100 6.71 0.10 -22.35
C SER A 100 7.84 0.53 -23.28
N TRP A 101 8.91 -0.26 -23.29
CA TRP A 101 10.05 -0.02 -24.14
C TRP A 101 9.97 -0.88 -25.40
N SER A 102 10.32 -0.33 -26.55
CA SER A 102 10.47 -1.09 -27.79
C SER A 102 11.75 -1.95 -27.76
N LYS A 103 11.92 -2.81 -28.78
CA LYS A 103 13.19 -3.54 -28.97
C LYS A 103 14.41 -2.63 -29.18
N THR A 104 14.20 -1.37 -29.55
CA THR A 104 15.22 -0.31 -29.70
C THR A 104 15.22 0.65 -28.52
N CYS A 105 14.62 0.26 -27.40
CA CYS A 105 14.58 1.00 -26.14
C CYS A 105 13.93 2.38 -26.23
N LYS A 106 13.03 2.57 -27.20
CA LYS A 106 12.17 3.75 -27.27
C LYS A 106 10.96 3.56 -26.36
N LEU A 107 10.75 4.51 -25.46
CA LEU A 107 9.63 4.52 -24.53
C LEU A 107 8.34 4.93 -25.25
N ALA A 108 7.26 4.19 -25.00
CA ALA A 108 5.90 4.57 -25.31
C ALA A 108 5.03 4.49 -24.05
N THR A 109 4.13 5.45 -23.86
CA THR A 109 3.24 5.48 -22.69
C THR A 109 1.79 5.54 -23.12
N THR A 110 1.00 4.60 -22.60
CA THR A 110 -0.46 4.55 -22.80
C THR A 110 -1.15 4.91 -21.49
N LYS A 111 -2.10 5.85 -21.54
CA LYS A 111 -2.92 6.24 -20.38
C LYS A 111 -4.25 5.49 -20.37
N LYS A 112 -4.73 5.16 -19.18
CA LYS A 112 -6.03 4.51 -18.94
C LYS A 112 -6.74 5.21 -17.78
N PRO A 113 -8.07 5.05 -17.65
CA PRO A 113 -8.79 5.42 -16.43
C PRO A 113 -8.16 4.78 -15.19
N GLY A 114 -8.36 5.41 -14.03
CA GLY A 114 -7.88 4.91 -12.74
C GLY A 114 -8.44 3.55 -12.36
N LEU A 115 -7.84 2.94 -11.34
CA LEU A 115 -8.34 1.69 -10.79
C LEU A 115 -9.64 1.95 -10.03
N GLU A 116 -10.71 1.29 -10.46
CA GLU A 116 -11.96 1.18 -9.72
C GLU A 116 -12.16 -0.30 -9.38
N PHE A 117 -12.18 -0.64 -8.10
CA PHE A 117 -12.36 -2.03 -7.65
C PHE A 117 -13.82 -2.47 -7.72
N PHE A 118 -14.74 -1.53 -7.57
CA PHE A 118 -16.16 -1.75 -7.79
C PHE A 118 -16.79 -0.53 -8.44
N LYS A 119 -17.67 -0.79 -9.40
CA LYS A 119 -18.63 0.21 -9.84
C LYS A 119 -19.77 0.19 -8.85
N LEU A 120 -19.99 1.32 -8.17
CA LEU A 120 -21.23 1.53 -7.42
C LEU A 120 -22.38 1.48 -8.43
N THR A 121 -23.12 0.36 -8.47
CA THR A 121 -24.30 0.22 -9.32
C THR A 121 -25.55 0.51 -8.49
N GLY A 122 -26.39 1.45 -8.96
CA GLY A 122 -27.69 1.75 -8.38
C GLY A 122 -27.67 2.58 -7.08
N ASN A 123 -28.70 2.38 -6.24
CA ASN A 123 -28.91 3.10 -4.97
C ASN A 123 -28.07 2.54 -3.80
N ASP A 124 -27.02 1.77 -4.09
CA ASP A 124 -26.17 1.18 -3.05
C ASP A 124 -25.34 2.29 -2.38
N LYS A 125 -25.91 2.87 -1.31
CA LYS A 125 -25.28 3.88 -0.45
C LYS A 125 -24.19 3.30 0.45
N SER A 126 -23.63 2.15 0.11
CA SER A 126 -22.45 1.63 0.80
C SER A 126 -21.37 2.69 0.75
N GLU A 127 -20.95 3.14 1.93
CA GLU A 127 -19.79 4.01 2.02
C GLU A 127 -18.56 3.22 1.56
N ILE A 128 -17.64 3.94 0.94
CA ILE A 128 -16.41 3.38 0.40
C ILE A 128 -15.28 3.74 1.37
N TYR A 129 -14.31 2.85 1.54
CA TYR A 129 -13.04 3.17 2.20
C TYR A 129 -11.98 3.39 1.11
N GLY A 130 -11.79 4.63 0.70
CA GLY A 130 -10.88 5.01 -0.38
C GLY A 130 -9.51 5.49 0.13
N ASP A 131 -8.63 5.84 -0.81
CA ASP A 131 -7.32 6.41 -0.49
C ASP A 131 -7.42 7.74 0.28
N ALA A 132 -8.52 8.49 0.09
CA ALA A 132 -8.78 9.72 0.86
C ALA A 132 -9.07 9.45 2.34
N ASP A 133 -9.85 8.40 2.66
CA ASP A 133 -10.09 7.98 4.04
C ASP A 133 -8.76 7.57 4.70
N LEU A 134 -7.93 6.79 3.97
CA LEU A 134 -6.64 6.35 4.47
C LEU A 134 -5.64 7.50 4.65
N ALA A 135 -5.57 8.43 3.69
CA ALA A 135 -4.73 9.61 3.80
C ALA A 135 -5.13 10.47 5.01
N LYS A 136 -6.44 10.62 5.27
CA LYS A 136 -6.94 11.30 6.46
C LYS A 136 -6.52 10.58 7.75
N LEU A 137 -6.71 9.26 7.81
CA LEU A 137 -6.30 8.44 8.96
C LEU A 137 -4.81 8.62 9.28
N MET A 138 -3.95 8.62 8.26
CA MET A 138 -2.51 8.85 8.44
C MET A 138 -2.19 10.31 8.79
N ALA A 139 -2.87 11.29 8.19
CA ALA A 139 -2.65 12.70 8.49
C ALA A 139 -2.94 13.04 9.96
N ASP A 140 -3.91 12.37 10.58
CA ASP A 140 -4.23 12.51 12.01
C ASP A 140 -3.11 11.98 12.94
N LYS A 141 -2.09 11.29 12.39
CA LYS A 141 -0.95 10.68 13.08
C LYS A 141 -1.31 9.71 14.21
N LYS A 142 -2.58 9.30 14.28
CA LYS A 142 -3.05 8.32 15.25
C LYS A 142 -2.49 6.95 14.92
N THR A 143 -2.34 6.13 15.96
CA THR A 143 -2.08 4.71 15.78
C THR A 143 -3.39 4.02 15.44
N ALA A 144 -3.44 3.30 14.31
CA ALA A 144 -4.63 2.58 13.90
C ALA A 144 -4.31 1.16 13.43
N MET A 145 -5.25 0.26 13.70
CA MET A 145 -5.32 -1.10 13.18
C MET A 145 -6.39 -1.14 12.09
N ILE A 146 -5.97 -1.30 10.84
CA ILE A 146 -6.89 -1.49 9.72
C ILE A 146 -7.13 -2.99 9.60
N TYR A 147 -8.37 -3.44 9.85
CA TYR A 147 -8.77 -4.84 9.79
C TYR A 147 -9.58 -5.10 8.52
N MET A 148 -8.90 -5.60 7.48
CA MET A 148 -9.56 -6.04 6.25
C MET A 148 -10.24 -7.38 6.48
N TRP A 149 -11.54 -7.43 6.21
CA TRP A 149 -12.36 -8.59 6.55
C TRP A 149 -13.37 -8.97 5.46
N SER A 150 -13.75 -10.24 5.40
CA SER A 150 -14.74 -10.78 4.45
C SER A 150 -15.67 -11.77 5.14
N PRO A 151 -17.01 -11.66 5.02
CA PRO A 151 -17.95 -12.66 5.53
C PRO A 151 -17.82 -14.03 4.86
N ARG A 152 -17.12 -14.12 3.73
CA ARG A 152 -16.85 -15.38 3.03
C ARG A 152 -15.73 -16.20 3.68
N MET A 153 -14.98 -15.61 4.60
CA MET A 153 -13.95 -16.28 5.38
C MET A 153 -14.40 -16.38 6.84
N VAL A 154 -14.69 -17.60 7.31
CA VAL A 154 -15.25 -17.84 8.66
C VAL A 154 -14.42 -17.15 9.75
N TYR A 155 -13.10 -17.36 9.73
CA TYR A 155 -12.19 -16.75 10.68
C TYR A 155 -12.17 -15.23 10.64
N SER A 156 -12.41 -14.62 9.47
CA SER A 156 -12.47 -13.17 9.36
C SER A 156 -13.63 -12.56 10.16
N VAL A 157 -14.73 -13.30 10.29
CA VAL A 157 -15.92 -12.88 11.06
C VAL A 157 -15.75 -13.23 12.54
N THR A 158 -15.36 -14.47 12.86
CA THR A 158 -15.28 -14.94 14.26
C THR A 158 -14.22 -14.18 15.06
N GLU A 159 -13.14 -13.74 14.41
CA GLU A 159 -12.05 -13.02 15.08
C GLU A 159 -12.30 -11.51 15.23
N PHE A 160 -13.35 -10.97 14.59
CA PHE A 160 -13.58 -9.52 14.52
C PHE A 160 -13.63 -8.87 15.91
N THR A 161 -14.43 -9.44 16.83
CA THR A 161 -14.57 -8.92 18.20
C THR A 161 -13.27 -8.98 18.97
N ARG A 162 -12.49 -10.06 18.81
CA ARG A 162 -11.19 -10.20 19.48
C ARG A 162 -10.20 -9.16 18.97
N MET A 163 -10.13 -8.97 17.65
CA MET A 163 -9.22 -8.00 17.02
C MET A 163 -9.57 -6.56 17.41
N ARG A 164 -10.85 -6.23 17.46
CA ARG A 164 -11.32 -4.94 17.98
C ARG A 164 -10.91 -4.73 19.44
N ALA A 165 -11.20 -5.70 20.31
CA ALA A 165 -10.83 -5.62 21.73
C ALA A 165 -9.30 -5.48 21.93
N LEU A 166 -8.51 -6.14 21.08
CA LEU A 166 -7.06 -6.01 21.08
C LEU A 166 -6.60 -4.60 20.69
N ALA A 167 -7.18 -4.02 19.62
CA ALA A 167 -6.91 -2.64 19.23
C ALA A 167 -7.26 -1.65 20.35
N GLU A 168 -8.44 -1.81 20.96
CA GLU A 168 -8.89 -0.98 22.10
C GLU A 168 -7.91 -1.09 23.29
N LYS A 169 -7.52 -2.31 23.69
CA LYS A 169 -6.53 -2.55 24.75
C LYS A 169 -5.19 -1.86 24.46
N ARG A 170 -4.80 -1.79 23.19
CA ARG A 170 -3.57 -1.14 22.72
C ARG A 170 -3.74 0.34 22.40
N LYS A 171 -4.91 0.92 22.66
CA LYS A 171 -5.25 2.32 22.35
C LYS A 171 -5.05 2.66 20.86
N MET A 172 -5.29 1.69 19.99
CA MET A 172 -5.27 1.85 18.53
C MET A 172 -6.69 2.12 18.04
N GLU A 173 -6.86 3.03 17.09
CA GLU A 173 -8.11 3.17 16.36
C GLU A 173 -8.37 1.90 15.54
N PHE A 174 -9.53 1.27 15.72
CA PHE A 174 -9.90 0.08 14.96
C PHE A 174 -10.70 0.48 13.72
N VAL A 175 -10.12 0.25 12.54
CA VAL A 175 -10.68 0.64 11.25
C VAL A 175 -11.05 -0.62 10.46
N PRO A 176 -12.30 -1.11 10.56
CA PRO A 176 -12.73 -2.26 9.79
C PRO A 176 -12.98 -1.86 8.33
N VAL A 177 -12.44 -2.67 7.41
CA VAL A 177 -12.59 -2.46 5.96
C VAL A 177 -13.13 -3.74 5.35
N LEU A 178 -14.30 -3.65 4.72
CA LEU A 178 -14.98 -4.79 4.12
C LEU A 178 -14.38 -5.14 2.76
N ASP A 179 -14.29 -6.43 2.47
CA ASP A 179 -14.00 -7.00 1.15
C ASP A 179 -14.75 -6.26 0.02
N PRO A 180 -14.04 -5.79 -1.04
CA PRO A 180 -14.68 -5.05 -2.13
C PRO A 180 -15.76 -5.85 -2.87
N MET A 181 -15.70 -7.19 -2.84
CA MET A 181 -16.55 -8.09 -3.64
C MET A 181 -17.79 -8.59 -2.90
N VAL A 182 -18.04 -8.06 -1.69
CA VAL A 182 -19.10 -8.53 -0.80
C VAL A 182 -20.24 -7.52 -0.74
N ASP A 183 -21.48 -8.03 -0.79
CA ASP A 183 -22.68 -7.23 -0.58
C ASP A 183 -22.89 -6.91 0.91
N ILE A 184 -23.34 -5.70 1.23
CA ILE A 184 -23.58 -5.31 2.63
C ILE A 184 -24.60 -6.22 3.32
N LYS A 185 -25.61 -6.74 2.63
CA LYS A 185 -26.59 -7.67 3.21
C LYS A 185 -25.92 -8.98 3.63
N GLU A 186 -24.99 -9.49 2.83
CA GLU A 186 -24.18 -10.66 3.16
C GLU A 186 -23.33 -10.41 4.41
N ALA A 187 -22.62 -9.27 4.44
CA ALA A 187 -21.81 -8.86 5.59
C ALA A 187 -22.64 -8.73 6.88
N ARG A 188 -23.83 -8.11 6.80
CA ARG A 188 -24.76 -7.98 7.94
C ARG A 188 -25.27 -9.34 8.43
N ALA A 189 -25.65 -10.23 7.51
CA ALA A 189 -26.14 -11.56 7.85
C ALA A 189 -25.05 -12.39 8.56
N ALA A 190 -23.81 -12.33 8.08
CA ALA A 190 -22.68 -13.02 8.70
C ALA A 190 -22.38 -12.49 10.12
N MET A 191 -22.36 -11.17 10.31
CA MET A 191 -22.16 -10.56 11.63
C MET A 191 -23.27 -10.94 12.61
N LYS A 192 -24.53 -10.89 12.17
CA LYS A 192 -25.69 -11.32 12.97
C LYS A 192 -25.57 -12.80 13.37
N LYS A 193 -25.19 -13.67 12.43
CA LYS A 193 -24.99 -15.11 12.70
C LYS A 193 -23.86 -15.36 13.71
N ALA A 194 -22.82 -14.54 13.69
CA ALA A 194 -21.72 -14.60 14.65
C ALA A 194 -22.07 -14.00 16.03
N GLY A 195 -23.30 -13.53 16.25
CA GLY A 195 -23.71 -12.88 17.50
C GLY A 195 -23.07 -11.50 17.69
N ILE A 196 -22.52 -10.91 16.63
CA ILE A 196 -21.89 -9.59 16.66
C ILE A 196 -22.98 -8.57 16.36
N ASP A 197 -23.67 -8.12 17.42
CA ASP A 197 -24.64 -7.03 17.32
C ASP A 197 -23.94 -5.68 17.55
N PHE A 198 -23.80 -4.89 16.50
CA PHE A 198 -23.23 -3.54 16.58
C PHE A 198 -24.26 -2.49 16.94
N GLN A 199 -25.17 -2.81 17.87
CA GLN A 199 -25.79 -1.78 18.68
C GLN A 199 -24.70 -1.13 19.54
N ILE A 200 -23.94 -0.21 18.95
CA ILE A 200 -23.07 0.69 19.69
C ILE A 200 -23.99 1.58 20.52
N LYS A 201 -24.31 1.11 21.72
CA LYS A 201 -24.96 1.94 22.75
C LYS A 201 -23.90 2.92 23.25
N THR A 202 -23.81 4.08 22.62
CA THR A 202 -23.12 5.21 23.25
C THR A 202 -23.99 5.70 24.40
N ALA A 203 -23.39 5.93 25.57
CA ALA A 203 -24.10 6.24 26.80
C ALA A 203 -24.92 7.55 26.77
N ASN A 204 -24.76 8.38 25.74
CA ASN A 204 -25.33 9.74 25.66
C ASN A 204 -25.86 10.05 24.24
N SER A 205 -26.90 9.33 23.78
CA SER A 205 -27.32 9.31 22.37
C SER A 205 -27.92 10.63 21.82
N GLN A 206 -27.06 11.56 21.40
CA GLN A 206 -27.25 12.21 20.10
C GLN A 206 -26.55 11.32 19.06
N ARG A 207 -27.26 11.00 17.97
CA ARG A 207 -26.88 10.02 16.93
C ARG A 207 -25.41 10.15 16.52
N GLU A 208 -24.59 9.19 16.93
CA GLU A 208 -23.26 8.94 16.34
C GLU A 208 -23.44 8.12 15.04
N PRO A 209 -22.48 8.20 14.11
CA PRO A 209 -22.59 7.71 12.75
C PRO A 209 -23.00 6.24 12.76
N SER A 210 -24.13 6.01 12.11
CA SER A 210 -24.74 4.72 11.81
C SER A 210 -23.73 3.60 11.57
N SER A 211 -24.14 2.38 11.91
CA SER A 211 -23.57 1.07 11.52
C SER A 211 -22.88 0.93 10.15
N ILE A 212 -23.00 1.91 9.26
CA ILE A 212 -22.36 2.07 7.95
C ILE A 212 -20.83 2.03 8.00
N ALA A 213 -20.17 2.61 9.01
CA ALA A 213 -18.70 2.65 9.07
C ALA A 213 -18.05 1.25 9.05
N LEU A 214 -18.73 0.24 9.59
CA LEU A 214 -18.28 -1.16 9.64
C LEU A 214 -18.34 -1.88 8.30
N TYR A 215 -19.14 -1.34 7.39
CA TYR A 215 -19.43 -1.94 6.09
C TYR A 215 -18.83 -1.11 4.95
N LYS A 216 -17.86 -0.23 5.25
CA LYS A 216 -17.14 0.48 4.21
C LYS A 216 -16.37 -0.52 3.35
N ARG A 217 -16.76 -0.64 2.08
CA ARG A 217 -16.09 -1.52 1.12
C ARG A 217 -14.75 -0.93 0.71
N MET A 218 -13.72 -1.76 0.65
CA MET A 218 -12.37 -1.35 0.25
C MET A 218 -12.38 -0.79 -1.18
N ASN A 219 -12.01 0.48 -1.34
CA ASN A 219 -11.76 1.12 -2.63
C ASN A 219 -10.43 1.89 -2.62
N SER A 220 -9.45 1.38 -1.88
CA SER A 220 -8.14 2.01 -1.71
C SER A 220 -7.12 1.30 -2.60
N VAL A 221 -6.53 2.03 -3.54
CA VAL A 221 -5.41 1.52 -4.34
C VAL A 221 -4.23 1.19 -3.43
N GLU A 222 -4.00 1.99 -2.38
CA GLU A 222 -2.95 1.72 -1.40
C GLU A 222 -3.08 0.32 -0.77
N LEU A 223 -4.27 0.00 -0.22
CA LEU A 223 -4.51 -1.30 0.40
C LEU A 223 -4.47 -2.45 -0.60
N TYR A 224 -4.97 -2.24 -1.83
CA TYR A 224 -4.90 -3.24 -2.88
C TYR A 224 -3.47 -3.54 -3.31
N MET A 225 -2.67 -2.52 -3.57
CA MET A 225 -1.28 -2.68 -4.04
C MET A 225 -0.39 -3.33 -2.98
N ARG A 226 -0.71 -3.12 -1.69
CA ARG A 226 -0.14 -3.85 -0.54
C ARG A 226 -0.69 -5.27 -0.34
N ASN A 227 -1.41 -5.81 -1.32
CA ASN A 227 -1.99 -7.15 -1.32
C ASN A 227 -3.01 -7.39 -0.21
N GLY A 228 -3.76 -6.35 0.20
CA GLY A 228 -4.79 -6.47 1.24
C GLY A 228 -5.97 -7.38 0.87
N THR A 229 -6.20 -7.61 -0.43
CA THR A 229 -7.26 -8.49 -0.94
C THR A 229 -6.79 -9.91 -1.26
N LEU A 230 -5.50 -10.22 -1.05
CA LEU A 230 -4.96 -11.55 -1.37
C LEU A 230 -5.48 -12.61 -0.38
N HIS A 231 -5.81 -12.20 0.84
CA HIS A 231 -6.29 -13.08 1.91
C HIS A 231 -7.14 -12.29 2.91
N PHE A 232 -8.08 -12.96 3.59
CA PHE A 232 -8.85 -12.38 4.69
C PHE A 232 -8.87 -13.31 5.93
N PRO A 233 -8.76 -12.76 7.16
CA PRO A 233 -8.51 -11.35 7.43
C PRO A 233 -7.06 -10.95 7.10
N THR A 234 -6.85 -9.65 6.92
CA THR A 234 -5.52 -9.03 6.83
C THR A 234 -5.48 -7.79 7.70
N VAL A 235 -4.42 -7.59 8.47
CA VAL A 235 -4.22 -6.43 9.35
C VAL A 235 -3.10 -5.56 8.83
N PHE A 236 -3.37 -4.26 8.73
CA PHE A 236 -2.36 -3.22 8.56
C PHE A 236 -2.27 -2.36 9.81
N VAL A 237 -1.08 -1.81 10.05
CA VAL A 237 -0.83 -0.88 11.16
C VAL A 237 -0.38 0.44 10.58
N THR A 238 -0.95 1.52 11.12
CA THR A 238 -0.49 2.88 10.86
C THR A 238 -0.10 3.54 12.17
N ALA A 239 0.94 4.36 12.15
CA ALA A 239 1.36 5.22 13.25
C ALA A 239 2.22 6.37 12.73
N ASN A 240 2.20 7.53 13.40
CA ASN A 240 3.04 8.68 13.07
C ASN A 240 2.95 9.15 11.60
N GLY A 241 1.77 8.97 11.00
CA GLY A 241 1.51 9.32 9.60
C GLY A 241 2.15 8.40 8.57
N LYS A 242 2.58 7.21 8.99
CA LYS A 242 3.11 6.15 8.13
C LYS A 242 2.26 4.89 8.26
N MET A 243 2.17 4.14 7.17
CA MET A 243 1.70 2.76 7.19
C MET A 243 2.91 1.83 7.22
N HIS A 244 2.83 0.78 8.02
CA HIS A 244 3.85 -0.25 8.04
C HIS A 244 3.90 -1.00 6.69
N SER A 245 5.10 -1.33 6.18
CA SER A 245 5.26 -2.05 4.91
C SER A 245 4.69 -3.47 4.98
N ARG A 246 5.01 -4.18 6.06
CA ARG A 246 4.43 -5.50 6.39
C ARG A 246 2.97 -5.42 6.79
N ARG A 247 2.29 -6.56 6.64
CA ARG A 247 0.91 -6.82 7.04
C ARG A 247 0.84 -8.17 7.75
N ILE A 248 -0.14 -8.34 8.62
CA ILE A 248 -0.40 -9.63 9.27
C ILE A 248 -1.51 -10.32 8.50
N ILE A 249 -1.22 -11.52 7.98
CA ILE A 249 -2.16 -12.29 7.15
C ILE A 249 -2.78 -13.41 8.00
N GLY A 250 -4.10 -13.53 7.96
CA GLY A 250 -4.82 -14.58 8.65
C GLY A 250 -4.97 -14.33 10.16
N VAL A 251 -5.05 -15.42 10.92
CA VAL A 251 -5.31 -15.39 12.36
C VAL A 251 -4.10 -15.91 13.11
N MET A 252 -3.79 -15.26 14.23
CA MET A 252 -2.73 -15.67 15.15
C MET A 252 -3.26 -15.70 16.58
N THR A 253 -2.54 -16.40 17.46
CA THR A 253 -2.75 -16.32 18.91
C THR A 253 -2.56 -14.88 19.39
N ASN A 254 -3.07 -14.57 20.59
CA ASN A 254 -2.88 -13.24 21.17
C ASN A 254 -1.39 -12.90 21.33
N ASP A 255 -0.55 -13.86 21.72
CA ASP A 255 0.89 -13.63 21.89
C ASP A 255 1.58 -13.35 20.56
N GLY A 256 1.26 -14.14 19.51
CA GLY A 256 1.79 -13.90 18.17
C GLY A 256 1.36 -12.54 17.62
N MET A 257 0.07 -12.19 17.78
CA MET A 257 -0.45 -10.90 17.35
C MET A 257 0.19 -9.73 18.13
N ASN A 258 0.37 -9.86 19.45
CA ASN A 258 1.04 -8.84 20.25
C ASN A 258 2.49 -8.64 19.81
N ALA A 259 3.25 -9.73 19.62
CA ALA A 259 4.64 -9.67 19.18
C ALA A 259 4.76 -8.97 17.82
N SER A 260 3.94 -9.34 16.84
CA SER A 260 3.94 -8.68 15.52
C SER A 260 3.57 -7.21 15.61
N LEU A 261 2.56 -6.85 16.41
CA LEU A 261 2.18 -5.46 16.59
C LEU A 261 3.28 -4.64 17.29
N ASP A 262 3.97 -5.20 18.28
CA ASP A 262 5.07 -4.52 18.98
C ASP A 262 6.26 -4.25 18.06
N GLU A 263 6.61 -5.24 17.23
CA GLU A 263 7.65 -5.12 16.22
C GLU A 263 7.30 -4.02 15.19
N MET A 264 6.11 -4.10 14.59
CA MET A 264 5.64 -3.11 13.61
C MET A 264 5.55 -1.70 14.20
N MET A 265 5.08 -1.57 15.45
CA MET A 265 5.01 -0.28 16.13
C MET A 265 6.40 0.25 16.50
N GLY A 266 7.39 -0.62 16.73
CA GLY A 266 8.78 -0.23 16.92
C GLY A 266 9.39 0.37 15.65
N GLU A 267 9.09 -0.21 14.49
CA GLU A 267 9.58 0.23 13.17
C GLU A 267 8.92 1.55 12.68
N LEU A 268 7.75 1.91 13.23
CA LEU A 268 7.03 3.14 12.87
C LEU A 268 7.35 4.37 13.74
N LYS A 269 8.21 4.23 14.74
CA LYS A 269 8.66 5.37 15.57
C LYS A 269 9.63 6.27 14.81
#